data_AF-A0A3N9TBK5-F1
#
_entry.id   AF-A0A3N9TBK5-F1
#
_cell.length_a   1.000
_cell.length_b   1.000
_cell.length_c   1.000
_cell.angle_alpha   90.00
_cell.angle_beta   90.00
_cell.angle_gamma   90.00
#
_symmetry.space_group_name_H-M   'P 1'
#
loop_
_entity.id
_entity.type
_entity.pdbx_description
1 polymer ?
#
loop_
_entity_poly.entity_id
_entity_poly.type
_entity_poly.pdbx_seq_one_letter_code
_entity_poly.pdbx_strand_id
1 'polypeptide(L)'
;MSHSLDGTWGNSYGSTMDLLCIDNQIYGMYRSHTGSTGVYLLVGNASDQPPTQQKGQSVSFSIFWRNIEGDDYDESWHWSGSMSGQLLSNRQMTLENCIVVSVPLDQYQQGNYIDELVFTQQSASHRVDIKQYFSKSIVEPIQSQPLSGIWENTSTSLTLEQTDAASGLTLGTLSQGKDTISLLGFIDTYVDSWMAQSFSFSGYNAKTQETVTLCGSLDYEQSHLMVYEWISQPTSFYANENILPVAD
;
A
#
# COMPACT_ATOMS: atom_id res chain seq x y z
N MET A 1 -18.01 14.31 -0.70
CA MET A 1 -17.14 14.96 -1.69
C MET A 1 -16.99 14.00 -2.86
N SER A 2 -16.67 14.47 -4.07
CA SER A 2 -16.40 13.55 -5.19
C SER A 2 -15.05 12.88 -4.94
N HIS A 3 -15.08 11.61 -4.55
CA HIS A 3 -13.86 10.85 -4.28
C HIS A 3 -13.26 10.43 -5.62
N SER A 4 -12.30 11.20 -6.10
CA SER A 4 -11.65 11.01 -7.42
C SER A 4 -11.07 9.61 -7.65
N LEU A 5 -10.87 8.87 -6.56
CA LEU A 5 -10.30 7.53 -6.51
C LEU A 5 -11.35 6.42 -6.46
N ASP A 6 -12.61 6.73 -6.18
CA ASP A 6 -13.66 5.70 -6.09
C ASP A 6 -13.86 4.99 -7.43
N GLY A 7 -14.01 3.68 -7.34
CA GLY A 7 -14.39 2.83 -8.46
C GLY A 7 -13.35 1.77 -8.82
N THR A 8 -13.44 1.27 -10.05
CA THR A 8 -12.58 0.20 -10.55
C THR A 8 -11.49 0.76 -11.44
N TRP A 9 -10.27 0.33 -11.21
CA TRP A 9 -9.05 0.73 -11.91
C TRP A 9 -8.40 -0.50 -12.54
N GLY A 10 -7.83 -0.38 -13.74
CA GLY A 10 -7.14 -1.48 -14.40
C GLY A 10 -5.79 -1.07 -14.97
N ASN A 11 -4.82 -1.99 -14.97
CA ASN A 11 -3.49 -1.80 -15.56
C ASN A 11 -3.26 -2.65 -16.82
N SER A 12 -2.10 -2.46 -17.45
CA SER A 12 -1.69 -3.16 -18.67
C SER A 12 -1.46 -4.67 -18.48
N TYR A 13 -1.21 -5.12 -17.25
CA TYR A 13 -1.09 -6.53 -16.89
C TYR A 13 -2.46 -7.23 -16.72
N GLY A 14 -3.57 -6.51 -16.92
CA GLY A 14 -4.93 -7.03 -16.73
C GLY A 14 -5.37 -7.12 -15.26
N SER A 15 -4.53 -6.67 -14.32
CA SER A 15 -4.89 -6.60 -12.91
C SER A 15 -5.83 -5.42 -12.65
N THR A 16 -6.66 -5.54 -11.62
CA THR A 16 -7.64 -4.51 -11.26
C THR A 16 -7.63 -4.14 -9.78
N MET A 17 -8.01 -2.91 -9.48
CA MET A 17 -8.30 -2.45 -8.12
C MET A 17 -9.75 -1.98 -8.03
N ASP A 18 -10.48 -2.41 -7.01
CA ASP A 18 -11.71 -1.76 -6.59
C ASP A 18 -11.40 -0.89 -5.37
N LEU A 19 -11.67 0.41 -5.45
CA LEU A 19 -11.32 1.39 -4.42
C LEU A 19 -12.57 2.11 -3.88
N LEU A 20 -12.56 2.31 -2.56
CA LEU A 20 -13.48 3.12 -1.79
C LEU A 20 -12.66 4.08 -0.92
N CYS A 21 -12.81 5.38 -1.13
CA CYS A 21 -12.15 6.41 -0.37
C CYS A 21 -13.15 7.07 0.60
N ILE A 22 -12.80 7.07 1.88
CA ILE A 22 -13.54 7.74 2.95
C ILE A 22 -12.60 8.79 3.53
N ASP A 23 -12.92 10.06 3.33
CA ASP A 23 -12.02 11.19 3.58
C ASP A 23 -10.69 11.04 2.84
N ASN A 24 -9.60 10.80 3.58
CA ASN A 24 -8.25 10.56 3.06
C ASN A 24 -7.82 9.09 3.13
N GLN A 25 -8.66 8.21 3.67
CA GLN A 25 -8.37 6.79 3.83
C GLN A 25 -9.01 5.99 2.69
N ILE A 26 -8.19 5.19 2.04
CA ILE A 26 -8.60 4.29 0.97
C ILE A 26 -8.69 2.87 1.51
N TYR A 27 -9.74 2.18 1.11
CA TYR A 27 -9.96 0.76 1.30
C TYR A 27 -10.20 0.14 -0.07
N GLY A 28 -9.70 -1.07 -0.29
CA GLY A 28 -9.87 -1.70 -1.58
C GLY A 28 -9.51 -3.16 -1.64
N MET A 29 -9.66 -3.68 -2.85
CA MET A 29 -9.27 -5.03 -3.23
C MET A 29 -8.45 -4.98 -4.51
N TYR A 30 -7.35 -5.71 -4.53
CA TYR A 30 -6.49 -5.90 -5.69
C TYR A 30 -6.71 -7.29 -6.28
N ARG A 31 -6.94 -7.40 -7.59
CA ARG A 31 -6.98 -8.68 -8.30
C ARG A 31 -5.80 -8.77 -9.24
N SER A 32 -4.87 -9.69 -8.95
CA SER A 32 -3.70 -9.94 -9.80
C SER A 32 -3.99 -11.05 -10.80
N HIS A 33 -3.53 -10.88 -12.03
CA HIS A 33 -3.55 -11.92 -13.08
C HIS A 33 -2.13 -12.36 -13.51
N THR A 34 -1.09 -11.82 -12.87
CA THR A 34 0.32 -12.09 -13.21
C THR A 34 1.11 -12.46 -11.96
N GLY A 35 1.92 -13.52 -12.04
CA GLY A 35 2.63 -14.05 -10.87
C GLY A 35 1.67 -14.76 -9.91
N SER A 36 1.67 -14.37 -8.64
CA SER A 36 0.70 -14.84 -7.64
C SER A 36 -0.70 -14.32 -7.99
N THR A 37 -1.48 -15.16 -8.67
CA THR A 37 -2.84 -14.85 -9.11
C THR A 37 -3.78 -14.99 -7.94
N GLY A 38 -4.57 -13.95 -7.67
CA GLY A 38 -5.42 -13.95 -6.49
C GLY A 38 -6.10 -12.62 -6.25
N VAL A 39 -6.83 -12.57 -5.14
CA VAL A 39 -7.52 -11.38 -4.66
C VAL A 39 -6.96 -11.01 -3.30
N TYR A 40 -6.61 -9.75 -3.13
CA TYR A 40 -5.84 -9.25 -1.99
C TYR A 40 -6.49 -8.02 -1.40
N LEU A 41 -6.35 -7.84 -0.08
CA LEU A 41 -6.78 -6.63 0.59
C LEU A 41 -5.77 -5.51 0.39
N LEU A 42 -6.29 -4.30 0.23
CA LEU A 42 -5.50 -3.10 0.06
C LEU A 42 -6.10 -1.98 0.91
N VAL A 43 -5.21 -1.25 1.59
CA VAL A 43 -5.54 0.01 2.27
C VAL A 43 -4.58 1.08 1.79
N GLY A 44 -4.95 2.34 1.94
CA GLY A 44 -4.08 3.41 1.46
C GLY A 44 -4.52 4.78 1.91
N ASN A 45 -3.79 5.79 1.48
CA ASN A 45 -4.14 7.17 1.75
C ASN A 45 -4.02 8.02 0.50
N ALA A 46 -4.84 9.07 0.44
CA ALA A 46 -4.75 10.11 -0.57
C ALA A 46 -4.60 11.47 0.10
N SER A 47 -3.91 12.37 -0.58
CA SER A 47 -3.96 13.80 -0.25
C SER A 47 -5.39 14.34 -0.41
N ASP A 48 -5.71 15.37 0.37
CA ASP A 48 -7.03 15.99 0.47
C ASP A 48 -7.45 16.78 -0.77
N GLN A 49 -6.47 17.20 -1.58
CA GLN A 49 -6.72 17.94 -2.80
C GLN A 49 -6.87 16.99 -4.01
N PRO A 50 -8.00 17.05 -4.74
CA PRO A 50 -8.16 16.26 -5.96
C PRO A 50 -7.15 16.70 -7.04
N PRO A 51 -6.89 15.85 -8.03
CA PRO A 51 -5.94 16.19 -9.09
C PRO A 51 -6.46 17.36 -9.92
N THR A 52 -5.55 18.25 -10.30
CA THR A 52 -5.79 19.36 -11.21
C THR A 52 -4.99 19.16 -12.49
N GLN A 53 -5.19 20.01 -13.50
CA GLN A 53 -4.36 19.98 -14.71
C GLN A 53 -2.88 20.26 -14.40
N GLN A 54 -2.60 21.01 -13.33
CA GLN A 54 -1.26 21.46 -12.99
C GLN A 54 -0.60 20.57 -11.95
N LYS A 55 -1.34 19.85 -11.11
CA LYS A 55 -0.82 19.04 -10.00
C LYS A 55 -1.57 17.73 -9.83
N GLY A 56 -0.83 16.64 -9.67
CA GLY A 56 -1.40 15.35 -9.28
C GLY A 56 -1.90 15.34 -7.83
N GLN A 57 -2.76 14.38 -7.52
CA GLN A 57 -3.14 14.03 -6.15
C GLN A 57 -2.21 12.92 -5.67
N SER A 58 -1.46 13.16 -4.60
CA SER A 58 -0.63 12.13 -3.99
C SER A 58 -1.50 10.99 -3.46
N VAL A 59 -1.09 9.76 -3.75
CA VAL A 59 -1.72 8.53 -3.30
C VAL A 59 -0.68 7.50 -2.88
N SER A 60 -1.04 6.67 -1.91
CA SER A 60 -0.24 5.55 -1.49
C SER A 60 -1.10 4.38 -1.03
N PHE A 61 -0.53 3.18 -1.10
CA PHE A 61 -1.21 1.94 -0.77
C PHE A 61 -0.27 0.99 -0.03
N SER A 62 -0.87 0.16 0.81
CA SER A 62 -0.32 -1.01 1.47
C SER A 62 -1.15 -2.22 1.05
N ILE A 63 -0.47 -3.31 0.73
CA ILE A 63 -1.08 -4.57 0.27
C ILE A 63 -0.44 -5.74 1.01
N PHE A 64 -1.26 -6.74 1.34
CA PHE A 64 -0.79 -8.03 1.83
C PHE A 64 -1.10 -9.10 0.78
N TRP A 65 -0.08 -9.82 0.31
CA TRP A 65 -0.19 -10.79 -0.79
C TRP A 65 -0.75 -12.15 -0.33
N ARG A 66 -1.52 -12.16 0.75
CA ARG A 66 -2.33 -13.31 1.16
C ARG A 66 -3.65 -13.31 0.40
N ASN A 67 -3.84 -14.32 -0.44
CA ASN A 67 -5.07 -14.46 -1.21
C ASN A 67 -6.28 -14.65 -0.27
N ILE A 68 -7.37 -13.92 -0.52
CA ILE A 68 -8.61 -14.00 0.26
C ILE A 68 -9.72 -14.82 -0.42
N GLU A 69 -9.52 -15.25 -1.67
CA GLU A 69 -10.53 -15.98 -2.47
C GLU A 69 -10.04 -17.37 -2.98
N GLY A 70 -9.04 -17.99 -2.33
CA GLY A 70 -8.55 -19.32 -2.73
C GLY A 70 -7.83 -20.09 -1.62
N ASP A 71 -7.63 -21.40 -1.85
CA ASP A 71 -7.08 -22.34 -0.86
C ASP A 71 -5.67 -22.85 -1.22
N ASP A 72 -5.15 -22.51 -2.40
CA ASP A 72 -3.83 -22.94 -2.84
C ASP A 72 -2.76 -22.03 -2.25
N TYR A 73 -2.25 -22.43 -1.08
CA TYR A 73 -1.14 -21.77 -0.41
C TYR A 73 0.14 -21.83 -1.24
N ASP A 74 0.85 -20.70 -1.30
CA ASP A 74 2.26 -20.63 -1.66
C ASP A 74 2.99 -19.59 -0.78
N GLU A 75 4.32 -19.57 -0.86
CA GLU A 75 5.15 -18.69 -0.03
C GLU A 75 4.94 -17.19 -0.30
N SER A 76 4.28 -16.81 -1.40
CA SER A 76 3.95 -15.41 -1.66
C SER A 76 2.90 -14.87 -0.69
N TRP A 77 2.19 -15.74 0.03
CA TRP A 77 1.26 -15.36 1.09
C TRP A 77 1.93 -14.71 2.30
N HIS A 78 3.27 -14.82 2.39
CA HIS A 78 4.07 -14.14 3.40
C HIS A 78 4.59 -12.77 2.94
N TRP A 79 4.35 -12.40 1.67
CA TRP A 79 4.81 -11.14 1.11
C TRP A 79 3.83 -10.02 1.41
N SER A 80 4.36 -8.81 1.52
CA SER A 80 3.58 -7.58 1.56
C SER A 80 4.13 -6.63 0.51
N GLY A 81 3.48 -5.48 0.33
CA GLY A 81 3.97 -4.49 -0.59
C GLY A 81 3.41 -3.12 -0.32
N SER A 82 4.09 -2.13 -0.88
CA SER A 82 3.60 -0.76 -0.87
C SER A 82 3.60 -0.20 -2.28
N MET A 83 2.67 0.71 -2.55
CA MET A 83 2.62 1.43 -3.82
C MET A 83 2.53 2.91 -3.51
N SER A 84 3.37 3.74 -4.13
CA SER A 84 3.41 5.18 -3.86
C SER A 84 3.47 5.96 -5.17
N GLY A 85 2.63 6.98 -5.32
CA GLY A 85 2.58 7.74 -6.56
C GLY A 85 1.45 8.75 -6.61
N GLN A 86 0.90 9.01 -7.79
CA GLN A 86 -0.07 10.09 -7.96
C GLN A 86 -1.18 9.75 -8.94
N LEU A 87 -2.38 10.26 -8.64
CA LEU A 87 -3.50 10.35 -9.56
C LEU A 87 -3.40 11.66 -10.35
N LEU A 88 -3.57 11.59 -11.67
CA LEU A 88 -3.60 12.72 -12.59
C LEU A 88 -5.04 13.10 -12.98
N SER A 89 -5.24 14.32 -13.47
CA SER A 89 -6.57 14.84 -13.82
C SER A 89 -7.24 14.09 -14.97
N ASN A 90 -6.46 13.37 -15.78
CA ASN A 90 -6.94 12.51 -16.86
C ASN A 90 -7.38 11.10 -16.38
N ARG A 91 -7.47 10.87 -15.06
CA ARG A 91 -7.84 9.58 -14.46
C ARG A 91 -6.83 8.45 -14.74
N GLN A 92 -5.56 8.83 -14.85
CA GLN A 92 -4.44 7.91 -14.80
C GLN A 92 -3.76 7.99 -13.44
N MET A 93 -3.47 6.84 -12.84
CA MET A 93 -2.76 6.73 -11.59
C MET A 93 -1.46 5.97 -11.83
N THR A 94 -0.32 6.62 -11.58
CA THR A 94 1.01 6.02 -11.74
C THR A 94 1.60 5.80 -10.35
N LEU A 95 2.06 4.57 -10.09
CA LEU A 95 2.54 4.11 -8.81
C LEU A 95 3.90 3.41 -8.97
N GLU A 96 4.86 3.78 -8.13
CA GLU A 96 6.02 2.94 -7.85
C GLU A 96 5.58 1.87 -6.87
N ASN A 97 5.61 0.61 -7.30
CA ASN A 97 5.24 -0.55 -6.51
C ASN A 97 6.51 -1.21 -5.97
N CYS A 98 6.48 -1.57 -4.69
CA CYS A 98 7.54 -2.28 -4.00
C CYS A 98 6.96 -3.55 -3.36
N ILE A 99 7.37 -4.71 -3.86
CA ILE A 99 7.04 -6.02 -3.28
C ILE A 99 8.14 -6.42 -2.31
N VAL A 100 7.75 -6.72 -1.07
CA VAL A 100 8.63 -7.25 -0.03
C VAL A 100 8.56 -8.77 -0.06
N VAL A 101 9.60 -9.38 -0.63
CA VAL A 101 9.79 -10.83 -0.60
C VAL A 101 10.48 -11.17 0.72
N SER A 102 9.72 -11.62 1.71
CA SER A 102 10.24 -12.10 3.00
C SER A 102 10.64 -13.57 2.98
N VAL A 103 9.88 -14.38 2.24
CA VAL A 103 10.14 -15.81 2.03
C VAL A 103 10.39 -16.06 0.54
N PRO A 104 11.53 -16.65 0.14
CA PRO A 104 11.81 -16.90 -1.27
C PRO A 104 10.77 -17.82 -1.95
N LEU A 105 10.45 -17.53 -3.22
CA LEU A 105 9.59 -18.37 -4.08
C LEU A 105 10.12 -18.33 -5.52
N ASP A 106 10.31 -19.49 -6.14
CA ASP A 106 10.86 -19.63 -7.48
C ASP A 106 12.16 -18.82 -7.69
N GLN A 107 12.15 -17.84 -8.60
CA GLN A 107 13.29 -16.94 -8.86
C GLN A 107 13.42 -15.77 -7.87
N TYR A 108 12.41 -15.52 -7.04
CA TYR A 108 12.39 -14.38 -6.13
C TYR A 108 13.11 -14.73 -4.83
N GLN A 109 14.17 -13.98 -4.54
CA GLN A 109 14.96 -14.10 -3.32
C GLN A 109 14.49 -13.06 -2.32
N GLN A 110 14.84 -13.24 -1.04
CA GLN A 110 14.49 -12.27 -0.01
C GLN A 110 15.02 -10.87 -0.37
N GLY A 111 14.15 -9.87 -0.31
CA GLY A 111 14.49 -8.50 -0.70
C GLY A 111 13.28 -7.68 -1.14
N ASN A 112 13.56 -6.54 -1.77
CA ASN A 112 12.54 -5.63 -2.27
C ASN A 112 12.64 -5.54 -3.79
N TYR A 113 11.51 -5.70 -4.46
CA TYR A 113 11.40 -5.65 -5.92
C TYR A 113 10.53 -4.46 -6.30
N ILE A 114 11.08 -3.59 -7.14
CA ILE A 114 10.43 -2.33 -7.52
C ILE A 114 10.07 -2.35 -9.00
N ASP A 115 8.85 -1.93 -9.32
CA ASP A 115 8.38 -1.68 -10.68
C ASP A 115 7.36 -0.52 -10.73
N GLU A 116 7.05 -0.05 -11.95
CA GLU A 116 6.03 0.97 -12.18
C GLU A 116 4.71 0.30 -12.57
N LEU A 117 3.61 0.70 -11.92
CA LEU A 117 2.25 0.32 -12.29
C LEU A 117 1.45 1.56 -12.70
N VAL A 118 0.90 1.50 -13.93
CA VAL A 118 0.00 2.53 -14.45
C VAL A 118 -1.42 1.99 -14.51
N PHE A 119 -2.32 2.63 -13.78
CA PHE A 119 -3.74 2.33 -13.75
C PHE A 119 -4.57 3.38 -14.46
N THR A 120 -5.64 2.94 -15.11
CA THR A 120 -6.67 3.81 -15.70
C THR A 120 -8.02 3.47 -15.11
N GLN A 121 -8.85 4.49 -14.87
CA GLN A 121 -10.18 4.27 -14.33
C GLN A 121 -11.08 3.58 -15.36
N GLN A 122 -11.60 2.41 -15.01
CA GLN A 122 -12.53 1.63 -15.83
C GLN A 122 -14.00 1.94 -15.48
N SER A 123 -14.27 2.29 -14.23
CA SER A 123 -15.61 2.58 -13.70
C SER A 123 -15.50 3.52 -12.50
N ALA A 124 -16.45 4.44 -12.35
CA ALA A 124 -16.57 5.27 -11.14
C ALA A 124 -17.30 4.56 -9.98
N SER A 125 -17.91 3.40 -10.24
CA SER A 125 -18.53 2.55 -9.23
C SER A 125 -17.63 1.35 -8.94
N HIS A 126 -17.48 1.00 -7.66
CA HIS A 126 -16.84 -0.26 -7.26
C HIS A 126 -17.79 -1.44 -7.48
N ARG A 127 -17.23 -2.60 -7.77
CA ARG A 127 -18.02 -3.82 -8.06
C ARG A 127 -18.28 -4.68 -6.83
N VAL A 128 -17.60 -4.39 -5.74
CA VAL A 128 -17.55 -5.23 -4.54
C VAL A 128 -17.94 -4.42 -3.32
N ASP A 129 -18.66 -5.04 -2.38
CA ASP A 129 -18.89 -4.45 -1.07
C ASP A 129 -17.58 -4.45 -0.25
N ILE A 130 -16.75 -3.43 -0.44
CA ILE A 130 -15.44 -3.32 0.22
C ILE A 130 -15.61 -3.30 1.75
N LYS A 131 -16.70 -2.72 2.27
CA LYS A 131 -16.90 -2.56 3.72
C LYS A 131 -17.00 -3.90 4.43
N GLN A 132 -17.51 -4.96 3.78
CA GLN A 132 -17.62 -6.27 4.40
C GLN A 132 -16.26 -6.85 4.82
N TYR A 133 -15.18 -6.49 4.12
CA TYR A 133 -13.84 -7.02 4.41
C TYR A 133 -13.12 -6.27 5.53
N PHE A 134 -13.52 -5.02 5.81
CA PHE A 134 -12.92 -4.16 6.83
C PHE A 134 -13.84 -3.90 8.03
N SER A 135 -15.01 -4.53 8.08
CA SER A 135 -16.02 -4.34 9.14
C SER A 135 -15.94 -5.36 10.28
N LYS A 136 -14.98 -6.30 10.23
CA LYS A 136 -14.85 -7.31 11.28
C LYS A 136 -14.44 -6.66 12.60
N SER A 137 -15.31 -6.81 13.59
CA SER A 137 -15.02 -6.55 15.00
C SER A 137 -14.23 -7.73 15.56
N ILE A 138 -13.17 -7.42 16.31
CA ILE A 138 -12.28 -8.32 17.04
C ILE A 138 -13.06 -9.44 17.75
N VAL A 139 -12.73 -10.72 17.54
CA VAL A 139 -13.31 -11.82 18.34
C VAL A 139 -12.29 -12.86 18.84
N GLU A 140 -11.06 -12.92 18.34
CA GLU A 140 -10.06 -13.85 18.88
C GLU A 140 -8.98 -13.12 19.68
N PRO A 141 -8.44 -13.73 20.75
CA PRO A 141 -7.28 -13.17 21.44
C PRO A 141 -6.16 -13.03 20.42
N ILE A 142 -5.80 -11.78 20.13
CA ILE A 142 -4.73 -11.45 19.21
C ILE A 142 -3.45 -12.06 19.78
N GLN A 143 -2.95 -13.10 19.12
CA GLN A 143 -1.66 -13.67 19.45
C GLN A 143 -0.61 -12.59 19.25
N SER A 144 0.24 -12.38 20.26
CA SER A 144 1.34 -11.41 20.19
C SER A 144 2.16 -11.64 18.93
N GLN A 145 2.20 -10.65 18.05
CA GLN A 145 3.00 -10.67 16.83
C GLN A 145 4.37 -10.04 17.09
N PRO A 146 5.47 -10.59 16.56
CA PRO A 146 6.81 -10.03 16.74
C PRO A 146 6.93 -8.56 16.30
N LEU A 147 6.25 -8.17 15.22
CA LEU A 147 6.21 -6.78 14.75
C LEU A 147 5.42 -5.82 15.64
N SER A 148 4.50 -6.31 16.48
CA SER A 148 3.69 -5.44 17.34
C SER A 148 4.53 -4.86 18.49
N GLY A 149 4.36 -3.57 18.76
CA GLY A 149 5.13 -2.87 19.80
C GLY A 149 5.72 -1.57 19.30
N ILE A 150 6.83 -1.15 19.92
CA ILE A 150 7.49 0.12 19.64
C ILE A 150 8.89 -0.17 19.10
N TRP A 151 9.16 0.34 17.91
CA TRP A 151 10.47 0.29 17.24
C TRP A 151 11.05 1.68 17.18
N GLU A 152 12.23 1.88 17.76
CA GLU A 152 12.81 3.22 17.87
C GLU A 152 14.27 3.23 17.44
N ASN A 153 14.67 4.32 16.79
CA ASN A 153 16.05 4.71 16.64
C ASN A 153 16.26 6.14 17.18
N THR A 154 17.39 6.77 16.89
CA THR A 154 17.73 8.08 17.44
C THR A 154 16.83 9.23 16.98
N SER A 155 16.10 9.09 15.87
CA SER A 155 15.28 10.16 15.28
C SER A 155 13.82 9.80 15.02
N THR A 156 13.49 8.50 15.05
CA THR A 156 12.23 7.96 14.56
C THR A 156 11.70 6.90 15.53
N SER A 157 10.40 6.95 15.80
CA SER A 157 9.66 5.94 16.55
C SER A 157 8.49 5.44 15.71
N LEU A 158 8.34 4.12 15.60
CA LEU A 158 7.25 3.44 14.93
C LEU A 158 6.53 2.57 15.96
N THR A 159 5.29 2.92 16.28
CA THR A 159 4.42 2.12 17.14
C THR A 159 3.44 1.34 16.27
N LEU A 160 3.34 0.02 16.48
CA LEU A 160 2.44 -0.87 15.74
C LEU A 160 1.51 -1.61 16.70
N GLU A 161 0.21 -1.53 16.43
CA GLU A 161 -0.85 -2.21 17.17
C GLU A 161 -1.73 -2.99 16.19
N GLN A 162 -1.61 -4.32 16.23
CA GLN A 162 -2.42 -5.19 15.41
C GLN A 162 -3.90 -5.09 15.80
N THR A 163 -4.77 -4.99 14.79
CA THR A 163 -6.22 -4.87 15.01
C THR A 163 -7.00 -6.08 14.50
N ASP A 164 -6.49 -6.80 13.51
CA ASP A 164 -7.11 -8.02 12.99
C ASP A 164 -6.07 -9.10 12.68
N ALA A 165 -6.18 -10.23 13.39
CA ALA A 165 -5.32 -11.39 13.19
C ALA A 165 -5.53 -12.09 11.84
N ALA A 166 -6.77 -12.11 11.33
CA ALA A 166 -7.11 -12.86 10.14
C ALA A 166 -6.62 -12.15 8.86
N SER A 167 -6.79 -10.83 8.79
CA SER A 167 -6.35 -10.03 7.64
C SER A 167 -4.94 -9.46 7.77
N GLY A 168 -4.37 -9.46 8.98
CA GLY A 168 -3.11 -8.78 9.26
C GLY A 168 -3.23 -7.26 9.40
N LEU A 169 -4.45 -6.71 9.34
CA LEU A 169 -4.69 -5.28 9.46
C LEU A 169 -4.13 -4.77 10.79
N THR A 170 -3.34 -3.71 10.69
CA THR A 170 -2.55 -3.16 11.80
C THR A 170 -2.60 -1.65 11.74
N LEU A 171 -2.83 -1.03 12.89
CA LEU A 171 -2.69 0.40 13.07
C LEU A 171 -1.25 0.72 13.44
N GLY A 172 -0.76 1.86 12.95
CA GLY A 172 0.56 2.32 13.31
C GLY A 172 0.61 3.81 13.57
N THR A 173 1.70 4.25 14.17
CA THR A 173 2.04 5.65 14.32
C THR A 173 3.52 5.83 14.05
N LEU A 174 3.86 6.63 13.04
CA LEU A 174 5.21 7.06 12.75
C LEU A 174 5.45 8.44 13.38
N SER A 175 6.44 8.54 14.24
CA SER A 175 6.87 9.79 14.84
C SER A 175 8.29 10.13 14.38
N GLN A 176 8.44 11.31 13.77
CA GLN A 176 9.72 11.85 13.31
C GLN A 176 9.85 13.30 13.81
N GLY A 177 10.68 13.53 14.82
CA GLY A 177 10.81 14.85 15.46
C GLY A 177 9.50 15.32 16.11
N LYS A 178 8.85 16.35 15.53
CA LYS A 178 7.56 16.89 16.00
C LYS A 178 6.36 16.45 15.15
N ASP A 179 6.63 15.70 14.09
CA ASP A 179 5.60 15.22 13.18
C ASP A 179 5.21 13.80 13.56
N THR A 180 3.90 13.56 13.51
CA THR A 180 3.29 12.27 13.82
C THR A 180 2.30 11.96 12.71
N ILE A 181 2.44 10.78 12.13
CA ILE A 181 1.61 10.30 11.03
C ILE A 181 0.94 9.02 11.50
N SER A 182 -0.40 9.01 11.48
CA SER A 182 -1.17 7.78 11.68
C SER A 182 -1.04 6.90 10.45
N LEU A 183 -0.86 5.62 10.68
CA LEU A 183 -0.65 4.60 9.65
C LEU A 183 -1.75 3.55 9.70
N LEU A 184 -2.12 3.04 8.53
CA LEU A 184 -2.91 1.82 8.38
C LEU A 184 -2.23 0.92 7.35
N GLY A 185 -2.20 -0.37 7.62
CA GLY A 185 -1.52 -1.32 6.76
C GLY A 185 -1.64 -2.74 7.26
N PHE A 186 -0.69 -3.57 6.84
CA PHE A 186 -0.69 -5.00 7.09
C PHE A 186 0.66 -5.47 7.62
N ILE A 187 0.60 -6.44 8.53
CA ILE A 187 1.73 -7.30 8.89
C ILE A 187 1.38 -8.74 8.48
N ASP A 188 2.39 -9.54 8.15
CA ASP A 188 2.20 -10.97 7.94
C ASP A 188 1.99 -11.69 9.27
N THR A 189 0.74 -12.05 9.59
CA THR A 189 0.37 -12.69 10.85
C THR A 189 0.53 -14.21 10.88
N TYR A 190 0.90 -14.79 9.74
CA TYR A 190 1.00 -16.24 9.54
C TYR A 190 2.45 -16.71 9.52
N VAL A 191 3.39 -15.81 9.82
CA VAL A 191 4.83 -16.08 9.81
C VAL A 191 5.21 -17.15 10.84
N ASP A 192 6.03 -18.11 10.42
CA ASP A 192 6.66 -19.06 11.33
C ASP A 192 7.95 -18.48 11.95
N SER A 193 8.38 -19.02 13.09
CA SER A 193 9.57 -18.56 13.84
C SER A 193 10.90 -18.52 13.06
N TRP A 194 10.98 -19.17 11.90
CA TRP A 194 12.18 -19.24 11.07
C TRP A 194 12.11 -18.33 9.83
N MET A 195 10.98 -17.66 9.62
CA MET A 195 10.73 -16.78 8.48
C MET A 195 10.93 -15.31 8.89
N ALA A 196 11.35 -14.48 7.92
CA ALA A 196 11.25 -13.04 8.09
C ALA A 196 9.79 -12.60 8.02
N GLN A 197 9.36 -11.67 8.87
CA GLN A 197 7.98 -11.18 8.90
C GLN A 197 7.87 -9.91 8.06
N SER A 198 7.11 -9.94 6.97
CA SER A 198 6.93 -8.76 6.12
C SER A 198 5.85 -7.81 6.65
N PHE A 199 5.95 -6.54 6.29
CA PHE A 199 4.93 -5.54 6.57
C PHE A 199 4.87 -4.45 5.50
N SER A 200 3.72 -3.78 5.44
CA SER A 200 3.56 -2.52 4.73
C SER A 200 2.53 -1.63 5.40
N PHE A 201 2.69 -0.32 5.29
CA PHE A 201 1.80 0.70 5.84
C PHE A 201 1.67 1.88 4.89
N SER A 202 0.54 2.57 4.98
CA SER A 202 0.29 3.84 4.31
C SER A 202 -0.16 4.88 5.34
N GLY A 203 0.19 6.14 5.10
CA GLY A 203 -0.21 7.28 5.91
C GLY A 203 -0.33 8.56 5.10
N TYR A 204 -0.88 9.59 5.72
CA TYR A 204 -1.03 10.92 5.15
C TYR A 204 -0.54 12.01 6.12
N ASN A 205 0.36 12.86 5.64
CA ASN A 205 0.82 14.02 6.37
C ASN A 205 0.02 15.25 5.93
N ALA A 206 -0.96 15.64 6.73
CA ALA A 206 -1.81 16.80 6.45
C ALA A 206 -1.05 18.14 6.37
N LYS A 207 0.14 18.25 7.00
CA LYS A 207 0.94 19.49 6.97
C LYS A 207 1.64 19.67 5.61
N THR A 208 2.16 18.59 5.05
CA THR A 208 2.90 18.61 3.77
C THR A 208 2.04 18.21 2.57
N GLN A 209 0.84 17.69 2.82
CA GLN A 209 -0.05 17.08 1.82
C GLN A 209 0.58 15.87 1.10
N GLU A 210 1.57 15.25 1.72
CA GLU A 210 2.24 14.07 1.21
C GLU A 210 1.55 12.82 1.74
N THR A 211 1.58 11.77 0.93
CA THR A 211 1.28 10.42 1.42
C THR A 211 2.60 9.66 1.56
N VAL A 212 2.65 8.79 2.56
CA VAL A 212 3.84 8.02 2.90
C VAL A 212 3.50 6.55 2.86
N THR A 213 4.41 5.72 2.38
CA THR A 213 4.42 4.30 2.68
C THR A 213 5.63 3.89 3.47
N LEU A 214 5.43 2.92 4.36
CA LEU A 214 6.50 2.15 4.97
C LEU A 214 6.38 0.71 4.49
N CYS A 215 7.47 0.05 4.14
CA CYS A 215 7.47 -1.38 3.90
C CYS A 215 8.81 -2.01 4.28
N GLY A 216 8.82 -3.31 4.50
CA GLY A 216 10.03 -4.05 4.76
C GLY A 216 9.76 -5.30 5.56
N SER A 217 10.77 -5.75 6.30
CA SER A 217 10.65 -6.97 7.07
C SER A 217 11.43 -6.93 8.38
N LEU A 218 10.89 -7.67 9.35
CA LEU A 218 11.60 -8.09 10.54
C LEU A 218 12.35 -9.38 10.21
N ASP A 219 13.64 -9.44 10.57
CA ASP A 219 14.44 -10.65 10.40
C ASP A 219 13.92 -11.84 11.22
N TYR A 220 14.34 -13.06 10.86
CA TYR A 220 13.91 -14.29 11.54
C TYR A 220 14.39 -14.34 13.00
N GLU A 221 15.50 -13.67 13.34
CA GLU A 221 15.98 -13.53 14.73
C GLU A 221 15.18 -12.50 15.53
N GLN A 222 14.28 -11.76 14.89
CA GLN A 222 13.42 -10.71 15.46
C GLN A 222 14.20 -9.60 16.16
N SER A 223 15.41 -9.34 15.66
CA SER A 223 16.38 -8.42 16.22
C SER A 223 16.52 -7.13 15.39
N HIS A 224 16.19 -7.21 14.09
CA HIS A 224 16.42 -6.13 13.15
C HIS A 224 15.21 -5.92 12.24
N LEU A 225 14.60 -4.74 12.40
CA LEU A 225 13.55 -4.25 11.53
C LEU A 225 14.16 -3.42 10.40
N MET A 226 14.05 -3.92 9.17
CA MET A 226 14.42 -3.17 7.98
C MET A 226 13.18 -2.41 7.46
N VAL A 227 13.28 -1.08 7.37
CA VAL A 227 12.18 -0.21 6.94
C VAL A 227 12.62 0.63 5.76
N TYR A 228 11.80 0.65 4.71
CA TYR A 228 11.90 1.54 3.58
C TYR A 228 10.72 2.52 3.63
N GLU A 229 11.02 3.80 3.42
CA GLU A 229 10.03 4.87 3.40
C GLU A 229 9.95 5.46 1.99
N TRP A 230 8.73 5.55 1.46
CA TRP A 230 8.46 6.19 0.17
C TRP A 230 7.50 7.34 0.37
N ILE A 231 7.88 8.51 -0.11
CA ILE A 231 7.06 9.72 0.00
C ILE A 231 6.55 10.06 -1.39
N SER A 232 5.22 10.10 -1.53
CA SER A 232 4.59 10.69 -2.70
C SER A 232 4.18 12.12 -2.37
N GLN A 233 4.46 13.01 -3.31
CA GLN A 233 4.12 14.43 -3.23
C GLN A 233 3.31 14.86 -4.46
N PRO A 234 2.39 15.83 -4.31
CA PRO A 234 1.73 16.47 -5.44
C PRO A 234 2.74 17.18 -6.36
N THR A 235 3.20 16.50 -7.41
CA THR A 235 4.12 17.11 -8.39
C THR A 235 3.36 17.84 -9.50
N SER A 236 4.00 18.88 -10.03
CA SER A 236 3.42 19.63 -11.15
C SER A 236 3.58 18.86 -12.46
N PHE A 237 2.52 18.70 -13.23
CA PHE A 237 2.60 18.20 -14.61
C PHE A 237 2.72 19.39 -15.57
N TYR A 238 3.91 19.61 -16.12
CA TYR A 238 4.09 20.51 -17.27
C TYR A 238 4.03 19.67 -18.54
N ALA A 239 2.88 19.64 -19.22
CA ALA A 239 2.86 19.23 -20.61
C ALA A 239 3.66 20.28 -21.40
N ASN A 240 4.92 20.01 -21.73
CA ASN A 240 5.65 20.83 -22.68
C ASN A 240 5.03 20.61 -24.07
N GLU A 241 4.02 21.39 -24.42
CA GLU A 241 3.53 21.53 -25.81
C GLU A 241 4.48 22.35 -26.69
N ASN A 242 5.70 22.64 -26.24
CA ASN A 242 6.74 23.26 -27.07
C ASN A 242 7.53 22.18 -27.84
N ILE A 243 6.83 21.41 -28.67
CA ILE A 243 7.49 20.80 -29.83
C ILE A 243 7.66 21.95 -30.82
N LEU A 244 8.85 22.55 -30.83
CA LEU A 244 9.23 23.47 -31.90
C LEU A 244 9.16 22.68 -33.22
N PRO A 245 8.49 23.19 -34.27
CA PRO A 245 8.49 22.52 -35.55
C PRO A 245 9.93 22.39 -36.05
N VAL A 246 10.24 21.26 -36.68
CA VAL A 246 11.45 21.12 -37.48
C VAL A 246 11.35 22.18 -38.57
N ALA A 247 12.33 23.09 -38.60
CA ALA A 247 12.45 24.06 -39.69
C ALA A 247 12.81 23.31 -40.97
N ASP A 248 12.06 23.59 -42.05
CA ASP A 248 12.32 23.10 -43.41
C ASP A 248 13.70 23.52 -43.93
#